data_AF-A0A351JYN2-F1
#
_entry.id   AF-A0A351JYN2-F1
#
_cell.length_a   1.000
_cell.length_b   1.000
_cell.length_c   1.000
_cell.angle_alpha   90.00
_cell.angle_beta   90.00
_cell.angle_gamma   90.00
#
_symmetry.space_group_name_H-M   'P 1'
#
loop_
_entity.id
_entity.type
_entity.pdbx_description
1 polymer ?
#
loop_
_entity_poly.entity_id
_entity_poly.type
_entity_poly.pdbx_seq_one_letter_code
_entity_poly.pdbx_strand_id
1 'polypeptide(L)'
;MDKILKKPVAILGGGACAQAFAAEFTLAGHQVHLYELPQFAPQTLGQVLKTNEIELGGAQLNFKWFKRTGVARVHLVTTDISEALRGAGLVIVS
;
A
#
# COMPACT_ATOMS: atom_id res chain seq x y z
N MET A 1 -16.17 11.98 -3.37
CA MET A 1 -15.06 11.11 -2.94
C MET A 1 -15.02 9.80 -3.74
N ASP A 2 -16.16 9.13 -3.92
CA ASP A 2 -16.27 7.77 -4.48
C ASP A 2 -15.68 7.55 -5.87
N LYS A 3 -15.54 8.58 -6.71
CA LYS A 3 -14.91 8.44 -8.02
C LYS A 3 -13.37 8.30 -7.95
N ILE A 4 -12.75 8.82 -6.89
CA ILE A 4 -11.29 8.78 -6.71
C ILE A 4 -10.85 7.36 -6.35
N LEU A 5 -11.54 6.72 -5.41
CA LEU A 5 -11.23 5.37 -4.91
C LEU A 5 -11.70 4.23 -5.81
N LYS A 6 -12.35 4.55 -6.95
CA LYS A 6 -12.59 3.62 -8.07
C LYS A 6 -11.36 3.44 -8.96
N LYS A 7 -10.35 4.29 -8.81
CA LYS A 7 -9.05 4.18 -9.44
C LYS A 7 -8.02 3.65 -8.43
N PRO A 8 -6.87 3.12 -8.87
CA PRO A 8 -5.81 2.70 -7.97
C PRO A 8 -5.36 3.83 -7.03
N VAL A 9 -5.04 3.45 -5.79
CA VAL A 9 -4.34 4.30 -4.82
C VAL A 9 -2.84 4.03 -4.97
N ALA A 10 -2.07 5.04 -5.35
CA ALA A 10 -0.61 4.95 -5.40
C ALA A 10 -0.04 5.39 -4.05
N ILE A 11 0.79 4.54 -3.46
CA ILE A 11 1.50 4.81 -2.21
C ILE A 11 2.99 4.83 -2.53
N LEU A 12 3.62 5.99 -2.34
CA LEU A 12 5.02 6.24 -2.65
C LEU A 12 5.82 6.23 -1.34
N GLY A 13 6.74 5.26 -1.23
CA GLY A 13 7.49 4.93 -0.03
C GLY A 13 7.22 3.47 0.36
N GLY A 14 8.26 2.70 0.70
CA GLY A 14 8.16 1.27 1.02
C GLY A 14 8.29 0.95 2.52
N GLY A 15 8.41 1.96 3.37
CA GLY A 15 8.54 1.81 4.82
C GLY A 15 7.30 1.26 5.52
N ALA A 16 7.39 1.05 6.83
CA ALA A 16 6.31 0.44 7.63
C ALA A 16 4.98 1.18 7.55
N CYS A 17 5.00 2.52 7.55
CA CYS A 17 3.80 3.35 7.43
C CYS A 17 3.10 3.12 6.08
N ALA A 18 3.87 3.16 4.99
CA ALA A 18 3.36 2.94 3.65
C ALA A 18 2.81 1.52 3.44
N GLN A 19 3.48 0.50 3.98
CA GLN A 19 2.98 -0.87 3.95
C GLN A 19 1.69 -1.03 4.75
N ALA A 20 1.57 -0.35 5.90
CA ALA A 20 0.32 -0.33 6.68
C ALA A 20 -0.82 0.30 5.88
N PHE A 21 -0.59 1.43 5.19
CA PHE A 21 -1.58 2.01 4.28
C PHE A 21 -1.92 1.05 3.13
N ALA A 22 -0.92 0.46 2.49
CA ALA A 22 -1.13 -0.42 1.35
C ALA A 22 -1.99 -1.62 1.73
N ALA A 23 -1.72 -2.23 2.88
CA ALA A 23 -2.50 -3.33 3.39
C ALA A 23 -3.91 -2.91 3.81
N GLU A 24 -4.05 -1.77 4.49
CA GLU A 24 -5.36 -1.27 4.97
C GLU A 24 -6.31 -0.97 3.80
N PHE A 25 -5.85 -0.23 2.78
CA PHE A 25 -6.62 0.09 1.59
C PHE A 25 -6.97 -1.18 0.79
N THR A 26 -6.02 -2.10 0.64
CA THR A 26 -6.24 -3.37 -0.05
C THR A 26 -7.31 -4.21 0.66
N LEU A 27 -7.21 -4.37 1.98
CA LEU A 27 -8.20 -5.09 2.78
C LEU A 27 -9.55 -4.35 2.86
N ALA A 28 -9.59 -3.05 2.54
CA ALA A 28 -10.83 -2.31 2.32
C ALA A 28 -11.51 -2.62 0.96
N GLY A 29 -10.81 -3.32 0.06
CA GLY A 29 -11.27 -3.61 -1.30
C GLY A 29 -10.83 -2.61 -2.35
N HIS A 30 -9.85 -1.74 -2.07
CA HIS A 30 -9.29 -0.82 -3.06
C HIS A 30 -8.09 -1.43 -3.79
N GLN A 31 -7.93 -1.11 -5.08
CA GLN A 31 -6.70 -1.42 -5.80
C GLN A 31 -5.58 -0.48 -5.33
N VAL A 32 -4.42 -1.06 -5.04
CA VAL A 32 -3.27 -0.33 -4.50
C VAL A 32 -2.02 -0.62 -5.32
N HIS A 33 -1.27 0.43 -5.64
CA HIS A 33 0.10 0.35 -6.14
C HIS A 33 1.06 0.83 -5.05
N LEU A 34 2.00 -0.01 -4.65
CA LEU A 34 3.04 0.32 -3.68
C LEU A 34 4.36 0.51 -4.42
N TYR A 35 5.02 1.64 -4.15
CA TYR A 35 6.27 2.01 -4.77
C TYR A 35 7.37 2.28 -3.76
N GLU A 36 8.60 1.94 -4.12
CA GLU A 36 9.81 2.39 -3.43
C GLU A 36 10.92 2.72 -4.42
N LEU A 37 11.79 3.66 -4.05
CA LEU A 37 13.02 3.91 -4.80
C LEU A 37 13.86 2.63 -4.91
N PRO A 38 14.40 2.28 -6.09
CA PRO A 38 15.16 1.04 -6.29
C PRO A 38 16.28 0.82 -5.27
N GLN A 39 16.91 1.90 -4.80
CA GLN A 39 17.99 1.87 -3.81
C GLN A 39 17.54 1.51 -2.38
N PHE A 40 16.27 1.74 -2.03
CA PHE A 40 15.72 1.46 -0.70
C PHE A 40 14.84 0.19 -0.68
N ALA A 41 14.27 -0.20 -1.81
CA ALA A 41 13.40 -1.36 -1.95
C ALA A 41 13.94 -2.66 -1.33
N PRO A 42 15.24 -3.02 -1.45
CA PRO A 42 15.77 -4.23 -0.80
C PRO A 42 15.66 -4.21 0.73
N GLN A 43 15.70 -3.02 1.34
CA GLN A 43 15.69 -2.83 2.79
C GLN A 43 14.27 -2.60 3.33
N THR A 44 13.40 -1.93 2.58
CA THR A 44 12.08 -1.54 3.05
C THR A 44 10.99 -2.52 2.63
N LEU A 45 10.98 -2.98 1.36
CA LEU A 45 9.93 -3.87 0.85
C LEU A 45 10.18 -5.35 1.13
N GLY A 46 11.44 -5.78 1.26
CA GLY A 46 11.78 -7.17 1.60
C GLY A 46 11.08 -8.21 0.71
N GLN A 47 10.31 -9.12 1.31
CA GLN A 47 9.57 -10.16 0.57
C GLN A 47 8.33 -9.63 -0.16
N VAL A 48 7.78 -8.48 0.26
CA VAL A 48 6.58 -7.88 -0.32
C VAL A 48 6.79 -7.56 -1.81
N LEU A 49 8.02 -7.20 -2.20
CA LEU A 49 8.38 -6.97 -3.61
C LEU A 49 8.20 -8.22 -4.49
N LYS A 50 8.21 -9.41 -3.91
CA LYS A 50 8.07 -10.69 -4.62
C LYS A 50 6.69 -11.32 -4.45
N THR A 51 6.12 -11.22 -3.26
CA THR A 51 4.86 -11.89 -2.90
C THR A 51 3.65 -11.02 -3.16
N ASN A 52 3.83 -9.70 -3.19
CA ASN A 52 2.78 -8.71 -3.11
C ASN A 52 1.86 -8.88 -1.89
N GLU A 53 2.33 -9.56 -0.85
CA GLU A 53 1.55 -9.87 0.35
C GLU A 53 2.07 -9.10 1.55
N ILE A 54 1.17 -8.45 2.28
CA ILE A 54 1.46 -7.74 3.53
C ILE A 54 0.49 -8.22 4.61
N GLU A 55 1.01 -8.74 5.71
CA GLU A 55 0.20 -9.01 6.89
C GLU A 55 0.00 -7.73 7.70
N LEU A 56 -1.25 -7.29 7.84
CA LEU A 56 -1.63 -6.17 8.68
C LEU A 56 -2.09 -6.68 10.04
N GLY A 57 -1.45 -6.22 11.11
CA GLY A 57 -1.76 -6.59 12.49
C GLY A 57 -1.26 -5.57 13.50
N GLY A 58 -1.11 -6.01 14.75
CA GLY A 58 -0.63 -5.17 15.86
C GLY A 58 -1.72 -4.41 16.62
N ALA A 59 -1.30 -3.56 17.56
CA ALA A 59 -2.20 -2.80 18.42
C ALA A 59 -2.84 -1.63 17.65
N GLN A 60 -4.15 -1.72 17.41
CA GLN A 60 -4.92 -0.69 16.71
C GLN A 60 -5.76 0.11 17.70
N LEU A 61 -5.13 1.15 18.26
CA LEU A 61 -5.77 2.11 19.16
C LEU A 61 -6.10 3.37 18.37
N ASN A 62 -7.39 3.65 18.17
CA ASN A 62 -7.84 4.87 17.52
C ASN A 62 -9.16 5.35 18.11
N PHE A 63 -9.45 6.64 17.93
CA PHE A 63 -10.66 7.30 18.44
C PHE A 63 -11.98 6.68 17.94
N LYS A 64 -11.95 6.01 16.76
CA LYS A 64 -13.15 5.48 16.10
C LYS A 64 -13.41 4.00 16.38
N TRP A 65 -12.61 3.35 17.23
CA TRP A 65 -12.69 1.91 17.55
C TRP A 65 -12.72 0.98 16.33
N PHE A 66 -12.18 1.43 15.21
CA PHE A 66 -12.11 0.65 13.99
C PHE A 66 -10.87 -0.24 13.99
N LYS A 67 -10.97 -1.45 13.45
CA LYS A 67 -9.85 -2.38 13.32
C LYS A 67 -9.91 -3.11 12.00
N ARG A 68 -8.75 -3.35 11.39
CA ARG A 68 -8.59 -4.21 10.21
C ARG A 68 -7.31 -5.01 10.33
N THR A 69 -7.42 -6.32 10.15
CA THR A 69 -6.31 -7.27 10.29
C THR A 69 -6.45 -8.33 9.20
N GLY A 70 -5.33 -8.84 8.69
CA GLY A 70 -5.31 -9.92 7.71
C GLY A 70 -4.16 -9.78 6.72
N VAL A 71 -4.08 -10.72 5.78
CA VAL A 71 -3.08 -10.70 4.70
C VAL A 71 -3.66 -9.99 3.48
N ALA A 72 -3.11 -8.82 3.18
CA ALA A 72 -3.43 -8.03 2.01
C ALA A 72 -2.64 -8.53 0.80
N ARG A 73 -3.32 -8.79 -0.34
CA ARG A 73 -2.69 -9.06 -1.63
C ARG A 73 -2.69 -7.79 -2.48
N VAL A 74 -1.61 -7.02 -2.42
CA VAL A 74 -1.44 -5.73 -3.10
C VAL A 74 -1.43 -5.95 -4.62
N HIS A 75 -2.17 -5.11 -5.35
CA HIS A 75 -2.30 -5.27 -6.81
C HIS A 75 -0.96 -5.11 -7.55
N LEU A 76 -0.15 -4.12 -7.16
CA LEU A 76 1.17 -3.88 -7.73
C LEU A 76 2.16 -3.44 -6.65
N VAL A 77 3.34 -4.05 -6.62
CA VAL A 77 4.50 -3.59 -5.85
C VAL A 77 5.64 -3.41 -6.83
N THR A 78 6.19 -2.20 -6.95
CA THR A 78 7.13 -1.89 -8.04
C THR A 78 8.18 -0.86 -7.60
N THR A 79 9.29 -0.82 -8.33
CA THR A 79 10.31 0.24 -8.22
C THR A 79 10.32 1.17 -9.44
N ASP A 80 9.34 1.01 -10.35
CA ASP A 80 9.08 1.93 -11.45
C ASP A 80 7.94 2.90 -11.08
N ILE A 81 8.27 4.19 -11.00
CA ILE A 81 7.31 5.24 -10.63
C ILE A 81 6.21 5.41 -11.68
N SER A 82 6.49 5.16 -12.96
CA SER A 82 5.54 5.27 -14.06
C SER A 82 4.47 4.19 -13.96
N GLU A 83 4.85 2.98 -13.54
CA GLU A 83 3.89 1.91 -13.26
C GLU A 83 3.03 2.24 -12.04
N ALA A 84 3.64 2.70 -10.96
CA ALA A 84 2.93 3.04 -9.72
C ALA A 84 1.86 4.12 -9.93
N LEU A 85 2.18 5.18 -10.70
CA LEU A 85 1.27 6.30 -10.95
C LEU A 85 0.23 6.04 -12.04
N ARG A 86 0.35 4.94 -12.80
CA ARG A 86 -0.50 4.68 -13.96
C ARG A 86 -1.98 4.58 -13.56
N GLY A 87 -2.75 5.58 -13.99
CA GLY A 87 -4.20 5.62 -13.76
C GLY A 87 -4.60 5.88 -12.30
N ALA A 88 -3.65 6.21 -11.41
CA ALA A 88 -3.92 6.45 -10.00
C ALA A 88 -4.93 7.60 -9.81
N GLY A 89 -5.89 7.42 -8.90
CA GLY A 89 -6.85 8.46 -8.52
C GLY A 89 -6.40 9.25 -7.31
N LEU A 90 -5.64 8.61 -6.42
CA LEU A 90 -5.09 9.16 -5.19
C LEU A 90 -3.61 8.79 -5.12
N VAL A 91 -2.77 9.75 -4.72
CA VAL A 91 -1.36 9.54 -4.45
C VAL A 91 -1.09 9.90 -2.99
N ILE A 92 -0.46 8.99 -2.25
CA ILE A 92 -0.02 9.17 -0.87
C ILE A 92 1.50 9.12 -0.89
N VAL A 93 2.14 10.12 -0.29
CA VAL A 93 3.61 10.17 -0.12
C VAL A 93 3.90 9.94 1.36
N SER A 94 4.71 8.92 1.66
CA SER A 94 5.04 8.48 3.02
C SER A 94 6.54 8.50 3.29
#